data_AF-A0A2H0YCJ9-F1
#
_entry.id   AF-A0A2H0YCJ9-F1
#
_cell.length_a   1.000
_cell.length_b   1.000
_cell.length_c   1.000
_cell.angle_alpha   90.00
_cell.angle_beta   90.00
_cell.angle_gamma   90.00
#
_symmetry.space_group_name_H-M   'P 1'
#
loop_
_entity.id
_entity.type
_entity.pdbx_description
1 polymer ?
#
loop_
_entity_poly.entity_id
_entity_poly.type
_entity_poly.pdbx_seq_one_letter_code
_entity_poly.pdbx_strand_id
1 'polypeptide(L)'
;MKVIKIVLIVSFLIFLTASFNQAQANGLVPCGGRGEPRCNICHLFLLLQKIITFVRNLAFIIAPIFIVVCGVMFIVAAGNVELLQKAKQGITAAVVGIVIILLAWVIIGLVFKAVGDPVEGGKWYEIECQT
;
A
#
# COMPACT_ATOMS: atom_id res chain seq x y z
N MET A 1 24.19 -9.24 13.97
CA MET A 1 24.47 -7.90 13.41
C MET A 1 24.66 -7.88 11.89
N LYS A 2 25.44 -8.79 11.28
CA LYS A 2 25.68 -8.83 9.83
C LYS A 2 24.44 -9.22 9.01
N VAL A 3 23.67 -10.19 9.52
CA VAL A 3 22.44 -10.70 8.88
C VAL A 3 21.30 -9.66 8.85
N ILE A 4 21.19 -8.83 9.88
CA ILE A 4 20.21 -7.73 9.96
C ILE A 4 20.48 -6.64 8.91
N LYS A 5 21.74 -6.26 8.71
CA LYS A 5 22.12 -5.31 7.64
C LYS A 5 21.84 -5.87 6.25
N ILE A 6 22.10 -7.16 6.04
CA ILE A 6 21.84 -7.86 4.77
C ILE A 6 20.33 -7.93 4.47
N VAL A 7 19.50 -8.26 5.46
CA VAL A 7 18.03 -8.33 5.29
C VAL A 7 17.44 -6.95 4.97
N LEU A 8 17.92 -5.88 5.61
CA LEU A 8 17.46 -4.51 5.31
C LEU A 8 17.92 -4.04 3.92
N ILE A 9 19.14 -4.35 3.50
CA ILE A 9 19.67 -4.00 2.18
C ILE A 9 18.97 -4.80 1.07
N VAL A 10 18.75 -6.10 1.29
CA VAL A 10 18.03 -6.97 0.35
C VAL A 10 16.55 -6.55 0.25
N SER A 11 15.90 -6.20 1.36
CA SER A 11 14.55 -5.64 1.33
C SER A 11 14.49 -4.29 0.61
N PHE A 12 15.49 -3.43 0.77
CA PHE A 12 15.58 -2.14 0.08
C PHE A 12 15.85 -2.30 -1.43
N LEU A 13 16.68 -3.28 -1.81
CA LEU A 13 16.94 -3.63 -3.21
C LEU A 13 15.73 -4.27 -3.91
N ILE A 14 15.00 -5.17 -3.23
CA ILE A 14 13.75 -5.75 -3.74
C ILE A 14 12.67 -4.67 -3.89
N PHE A 15 12.65 -3.68 -2.99
CA PHE A 15 11.75 -2.54 -3.08
C PHE A 15 12.04 -1.63 -4.29
N LEU A 16 13.33 -1.37 -4.57
CA LEU A 16 13.78 -0.61 -5.74
C LEU A 16 13.38 -1.29 -7.07
N THR A 17 13.52 -2.62 -7.17
CA THR A 17 13.19 -3.35 -8.40
C THR A 17 11.68 -3.54 -8.59
N ALA A 18 10.91 -3.70 -7.52
CA ALA A 18 9.45 -3.79 -7.60
C ALA A 18 8.79 -2.47 -8.02
N SER A 19 9.34 -1.33 -7.55
CA SER A 19 8.80 0.00 -7.87
C SER A 19 8.99 0.41 -9.33
N PHE A 20 10.08 -0.06 -9.98
CA PHE A 20 10.39 0.32 -11.36
C PHE A 20 9.50 -0.39 -12.40
N ASN A 21 9.03 -1.60 -12.10
CA ASN A 21 8.23 -2.40 -13.04
C ASN A 21 6.77 -1.92 -13.16
N GLN A 22 6.24 -1.19 -12.18
CA GLN A 22 4.85 -0.70 -12.20
C GLN A 22 4.72 0.70 -12.83
N ALA A 23 5.83 1.38 -13.09
CA ALA A 23 5.85 2.74 -13.64
C ALA A 23 5.73 2.82 -15.18
N GLN A 24 5.75 1.68 -15.89
CA GLN A 24 5.81 1.65 -17.37
C GLN A 24 4.63 0.99 -18.07
N ALA A 25 3.68 0.35 -17.36
CA ALA A 25 2.63 -0.41 -18.04
C ALA A 25 1.37 0.38 -18.39
N ASN A 26 1.08 1.48 -17.70
CA ASN A 26 -0.06 2.36 -17.99
C ASN A 26 0.37 3.80 -17.69
N GLY A 27 0.22 4.71 -18.65
CA GLY A 27 0.43 6.13 -18.41
C GLY A 27 -0.35 6.60 -17.18
N LEU A 28 0.24 7.49 -16.37
CA LEU A 28 -0.40 8.07 -15.19
C LEU A 28 -1.76 8.72 -15.54
N VAL A 29 -1.89 9.18 -16.78
CA VAL A 29 -3.13 9.67 -17.39
C VAL A 29 -3.19 9.14 -18.84
N PRO A 30 -4.16 8.30 -19.21
CA PRO A 30 -4.35 7.85 -20.60
C PRO A 30 -5.22 8.85 -21.37
N CYS A 31 -4.81 10.13 -21.42
CA CYS A 31 -5.46 11.15 -22.24
C CYS A 31 -4.47 12.26 -22.63
N GLY A 32 -4.72 12.89 -23.78
CA GLY A 32 -3.91 14.02 -24.28
C GLY A 32 -2.72 13.62 -25.18
N GLY A 33 -2.48 12.33 -25.43
CA GLY A 33 -1.54 11.83 -26.41
C GLY A 33 -2.08 11.73 -27.84
N ARG A 34 -1.21 11.42 -28.81
CA ARG A 34 -1.63 11.17 -30.20
C ARG A 34 -2.41 9.85 -30.26
N GLY A 35 -3.71 9.94 -30.55
CA GLY A 35 -4.61 8.77 -30.62
C GLY A 35 -5.41 8.51 -29.34
N GLU A 36 -5.32 9.37 -28.33
CA GLU A 36 -6.10 9.26 -27.08
C GLU A 36 -7.27 10.25 -27.06
N PRO A 37 -8.37 9.94 -26.32
CA PRO A 37 -9.50 10.84 -26.16
C PRO A 37 -9.11 12.15 -25.46
N ARG A 38 -9.93 13.20 -25.65
CA ARG A 38 -9.74 14.48 -24.96
C ARG A 38 -9.88 14.29 -23.45
N CYS A 39 -8.98 14.89 -22.66
CA CYS A 39 -9.05 14.80 -21.21
C CYS A 39 -10.35 15.40 -20.67
N ASN A 40 -11.15 14.56 -20.03
CA ASN A 40 -12.31 14.93 -19.24
C ASN A 40 -12.00 14.81 -17.74
N ILE A 41 -12.89 15.38 -16.92
CA ILE A 41 -12.79 15.30 -15.45
C ILE A 41 -12.74 13.85 -14.94
N CYS A 42 -13.30 12.88 -15.68
CA CYS A 42 -13.20 11.44 -15.35
C CYS A 42 -11.75 10.95 -15.28
N HIS A 43 -10.87 11.40 -16.20
CA HIS A 43 -9.47 10.99 -16.20
C HIS A 43 -8.68 11.55 -15.00
N LEU A 44 -9.11 12.67 -14.43
CA LEU A 44 -8.54 13.21 -13.19
C LEU A 44 -8.84 12.29 -12.00
N PHE A 45 -10.09 11.80 -11.90
CA PHE A 45 -10.48 10.84 -10.87
C PHE A 45 -9.81 9.47 -11.09
N LEU A 46 -9.64 9.04 -12.35
CA LEU A 46 -8.91 7.82 -12.68
C LEU A 46 -7.44 7.89 -12.22
N LEU A 47 -6.77 9.02 -12.45
CA LEU A 47 -5.40 9.26 -11.98
C LEU A 47 -5.33 9.11 -10.45
N LEU A 48 -6.20 9.80 -9.72
CA LEU A 48 -6.25 9.70 -8.25
C LEU A 48 -6.47 8.25 -7.78
N GLN A 49 -7.35 7.51 -8.46
CA GLN A 49 -7.65 6.12 -8.15
C GLN A 49 -6.44 5.20 -8.41
N LYS A 50 -5.70 5.41 -9.51
CA LYS A 50 -4.44 4.71 -9.80
C LYS A 50 -3.38 4.99 -8.74
N ILE A 51 -3.25 6.23 -8.27
CA ILE A 51 -2.35 6.60 -7.16
C ILE A 51 -2.73 5.84 -5.88
N ILE A 52 -4.01 5.84 -5.51
CA ILE A 52 -4.47 5.15 -4.30
C ILE A 52 -4.20 3.65 -4.38
N THR A 53 -4.46 3.03 -5.54
CA THR A 53 -4.19 1.61 -5.77
C THR A 53 -2.69 1.31 -5.72
N PHE A 54 -1.85 2.18 -6.28
CA PHE A 54 -0.40 2.05 -6.22
C PHE A 54 0.10 2.11 -4.76
N VAL A 55 -0.33 3.10 -3.99
CA VAL A 55 0.03 3.24 -2.57
C VAL A 55 -0.47 2.05 -1.76
N ARG A 56 -1.69 1.56 -2.01
CA ARG A 56 -2.23 0.37 -1.36
C ARG A 56 -1.40 -0.88 -1.64
N ASN A 57 -1.09 -1.15 -2.91
CA ASN A 57 -0.25 -2.30 -3.28
C ASN A 57 1.14 -2.20 -2.65
N LEU A 58 1.72 -1.00 -2.62
CA LEU A 58 3.00 -0.75 -1.97
C LEU A 58 2.94 -1.02 -0.47
N ALA A 59 1.88 -0.58 0.20
CA ALA A 59 1.67 -0.81 1.63
C ALA A 59 1.51 -2.31 1.96
N PHE A 60 0.80 -3.07 1.13
CA PHE A 60 0.63 -4.53 1.31
C PHE A 60 1.95 -5.30 1.21
N ILE A 61 2.91 -4.81 0.41
CA ILE A 61 4.23 -5.43 0.26
C ILE A 61 5.16 -5.05 1.43
N ILE A 62 5.16 -3.78 1.85
CA ILE A 62 6.04 -3.29 2.92
C ILE A 62 5.61 -3.81 4.30
N ALA A 63 4.30 -3.84 4.56
CA ALA A 63 3.76 -4.18 5.88
C ALA A 63 4.27 -5.53 6.46
N PRO A 64 4.21 -6.68 5.75
CA PRO A 64 4.68 -7.95 6.29
C PRO A 64 6.19 -7.96 6.58
N ILE A 65 6.99 -7.24 5.79
CA ILE A 65 8.44 -7.16 6.00
C ILE A 65 8.75 -6.46 7.32
N PHE A 66 8.06 -5.35 7.61
CA PHE A 66 8.21 -4.62 8.86
C PHE A 66 7.83 -5.47 10.07
N ILE A 67 6.74 -6.27 9.98
CA ILE A 67 6.35 -7.21 11.04
C ILE A 67 7.46 -8.21 11.33
N VAL A 68 8.05 -8.82 10.28
CA VAL A 68 9.10 -9.83 10.45
C VAL A 68 10.33 -9.22 11.13
N VAL A 69 10.73 -8.02 10.73
CA VAL A 69 11.86 -7.30 11.36
C VAL A 69 11.60 -7.02 12.83
N CYS A 70 10.41 -6.51 13.17
CA CYS A 70 10.01 -6.27 14.57
C CYS A 70 9.93 -7.57 15.39
N GLY A 71 9.42 -8.65 14.79
CA GLY A 71 9.33 -9.97 15.42
C GLY A 71 10.70 -10.58 15.74
N VAL A 72 11.67 -10.44 14.83
CA VAL A 72 13.04 -10.91 15.07
C VAL A 72 13.74 -10.07 16.14
N MET A 73 13.52 -8.74 16.17
CA MET A 73 14.03 -7.88 17.25
C MET A 73 13.49 -8.28 18.62
N PHE A 74 12.24 -8.74 18.71
CA PHE A 74 11.66 -9.21 19.96
C PHE A 74 12.35 -10.47 20.51
N ILE A 75 12.70 -11.42 19.64
CA ILE A 75 13.41 -12.65 20.04
C ILE A 75 14.84 -12.36 20.49
N VAL A 76 15.53 -11.43 19.82
CA VAL A 76 16.93 -11.08 20.12
C VAL A 76 17.08 -10.23 21.39
N ALA A 77 16.00 -9.60 21.88
CA ALA A 77 16.01 -8.79 23.10
C ALA A 77 16.12 -9.60 24.41
N ALA A 78 16.26 -10.94 24.33
CA ALA A 78 16.41 -11.84 25.47
C ALA A 78 17.57 -11.43 26.39
N GLY A 79 17.26 -10.65 27.44
CA GLY A 79 18.21 -10.23 28.47
C GLY A 79 18.20 -8.73 28.80
N ASN A 80 17.57 -7.86 28.00
CA ASN A 80 17.50 -6.42 28.29
C ASN A 80 16.03 -5.94 28.30
N VAL A 81 15.57 -5.52 29.48
CA VAL A 81 14.21 -5.02 29.72
C VAL A 81 13.86 -3.79 28.87
N GLU A 82 14.84 -2.93 28.57
CA GLU A 82 14.63 -1.73 27.76
C GLU A 82 14.36 -2.10 26.29
N LEU A 83 15.12 -3.08 25.77
CA LEU A 83 14.93 -3.58 24.40
C LEU A 83 13.65 -4.38 24.26
N LEU A 84 13.25 -5.13 25.30
CA LEU A 84 11.95 -5.83 25.35
C LEU A 84 10.77 -4.87 25.30
N GLN A 85 10.83 -3.76 26.05
CA GLN A 85 9.76 -2.76 26.06
C GLN A 85 9.64 -2.05 24.71
N LYS A 86 10.77 -1.68 24.10
CA LYS A 86 10.81 -1.11 22.74
C LYS A 86 10.29 -2.10 21.69
N ALA A 87 10.65 -3.38 21.78
CA ALA A 87 10.17 -4.39 20.84
C ALA A 87 8.65 -4.64 20.97
N LYS A 88 8.10 -4.66 22.19
CA LYS A 88 6.65 -4.76 22.41
C LYS A 88 5.89 -3.58 21.82
N GLN A 89 6.37 -2.35 22.06
CA GLN A 89 5.78 -1.15 21.47
C GLN A 89 5.82 -1.19 19.93
N GLY A 90 6.96 -1.62 19.37
CA GLY A 90 7.12 -1.79 17.92
C GLY A 90 6.15 -2.80 17.32
N ILE A 91 5.95 -3.96 17.97
CA ILE A 91 4.96 -4.97 17.54
C ILE A 91 3.54 -4.40 17.61
N THR A 92 3.16 -3.75 18.71
CA THR A 92 1.81 -3.15 18.82
C THR A 92 1.57 -2.07 17.76
N ALA A 93 2.57 -1.24 17.46
CA ALA A 93 2.47 -0.22 16.42
C ALA A 93 2.33 -0.84 15.02
N ALA A 94 3.08 -1.91 14.72
CA ALA A 94 2.98 -2.64 13.46
C ALA A 94 1.59 -3.28 13.27
N VAL A 95 1.06 -3.92 14.32
CA VAL A 95 -0.28 -4.52 14.30
C VAL A 95 -1.36 -3.45 14.06
N VAL A 96 -1.30 -2.33 14.79
CA VAL A 96 -2.25 -1.22 14.63
C VAL A 96 -2.19 -0.64 13.22
N GLY A 97 -0.99 -0.48 12.64
CA GLY A 97 -0.84 0.02 11.26
C GLY A 97 -1.54 -0.85 10.22
N ILE A 98 -1.43 -2.18 10.34
CA ILE A 98 -2.08 -3.12 9.41
C ILE A 98 -3.60 -3.08 9.57
N VAL A 99 -4.07 -3.05 10.82
CA VAL A 99 -5.50 -2.94 11.12
C VAL A 99 -6.07 -1.66 10.50
N ILE A 100 -5.39 -0.53 10.60
CA ILE A 100 -5.85 0.74 10.01
C ILE A 100 -5.95 0.64 8.48
N ILE A 101 -4.96 0.05 7.79
CA ILE A 101 -4.98 -0.08 6.33
C ILE A 101 -6.16 -0.97 5.88
N LEU A 102 -6.39 -2.08 6.57
CA LEU A 102 -7.51 -2.98 6.29
C LEU A 102 -8.85 -2.31 6.57
N LEU A 103 -8.98 -1.62 7.70
CA LEU A 103 -10.18 -0.89 8.08
C LEU A 103 -10.50 0.24 7.11
N ALA A 104 -9.50 0.99 6.63
CA ALA A 104 -9.72 2.06 5.67
C ALA A 104 -10.43 1.54 4.41
N TRP A 105 -10.00 0.39 3.87
CA TRP A 105 -10.63 -0.19 2.69
C TRP A 105 -12.07 -0.66 2.96
N VAL A 106 -12.31 -1.27 4.11
CA VAL A 106 -13.65 -1.74 4.52
C VAL A 106 -14.61 -0.58 4.77
N ILE A 107 -14.17 0.46 5.49
CA ILE A 107 -14.98 1.62 5.85
C ILE A 107 -15.43 2.37 4.60
N ILE A 108 -14.52 2.61 3.65
CA ILE A 108 -14.88 3.31 2.41
C ILE A 108 -15.92 2.50 1.62
N GLY A 109 -15.73 1.17 1.52
CA GLY A 109 -16.72 0.30 0.88
C GLY A 109 -18.08 0.28 1.58
N LEU A 110 -18.09 0.37 2.91
CA LEU A 110 -19.32 0.47 3.69
C LEU A 110 -20.04 1.80 3.44
N VAL A 111 -19.29 2.91 3.33
CA VAL A 111 -19.86 4.24 3.07
C VAL A 111 -20.51 4.31 1.69
N PHE A 112 -19.84 3.81 0.64
CA PHE A 112 -20.42 3.78 -0.71
C PHE A 112 -21.66 2.90 -0.79
N LYS A 113 -21.67 1.75 -0.11
CA LYS A 113 -22.86 0.91 0.01
C LYS A 113 -24.00 1.58 0.77
N ALA A 114 -23.69 2.36 1.80
CA ALA A 114 -24.68 3.04 2.63
C ALA A 114 -25.33 4.24 1.92
N VAL A 115 -24.58 4.95 1.08
CA VAL A 115 -25.06 6.13 0.33
C VAL A 115 -25.85 5.76 -0.94
N GLY A 116 -25.78 4.50 -1.37
CA GLY A 116 -26.39 4.02 -2.61
C GLY A 116 -25.35 4.05 -3.73
N ASP A 117 -24.90 2.85 -4.13
CA ASP A 117 -23.75 2.67 -5.02
C ASP A 117 -24.01 3.25 -6.42
N PRO A 118 -23.25 4.26 -6.88
CA PRO A 118 -23.24 4.68 -8.28
C PRO A 118 -22.33 3.77 -9.15
N VAL A 119 -21.77 2.70 -8.58
CA VAL A 119 -20.71 1.88 -9.19
C VAL A 119 -21.23 0.47 -9.45
N GLU A 120 -21.52 0.15 -10.72
CA GLU A 120 -21.92 -1.20 -11.12
C GLU A 120 -20.79 -2.19 -10.82
N GLY A 121 -20.97 -3.02 -9.79
CA GLY A 121 -20.00 -4.06 -9.40
C GLY A 121 -19.42 -3.96 -7.99
N GLY A 122 -19.83 -2.97 -7.18
CA GLY A 122 -19.49 -2.88 -5.75
C GLY A 122 -18.00 -2.64 -5.44
N LYS A 123 -17.21 -2.27 -6.47
CA LYS A 123 -15.80 -1.93 -6.37
C LYS A 123 -15.61 -0.44 -6.60
N TRP A 124 -15.78 0.35 -5.55
CA TRP A 124 -15.51 1.80 -5.54
C TRP A 124 -14.07 2.17 -5.94
N TYR A 125 -13.16 1.20 -5.94
CA TYR A 125 -11.75 1.37 -6.30
C TYR A 125 -11.47 1.02 -7.76
N GLU A 126 -12.46 0.84 -8.63
CA GLU A 126 -12.24 0.58 -10.05
C GLU A 126 -13.22 1.46 -10.83
N ILE A 127 -12.74 2.65 -11.22
CA ILE A 127 -13.56 3.60 -11.97
C ILE A 127 -13.39 3.26 -13.46
N GLU A 128 -14.37 2.56 -14.04
CA GLU A 128 -14.44 2.38 -15.48
C GLU A 128 -14.97 3.69 -16.11
N CYS A 129 -14.05 4.58 -16.50
CA CYS A 129 -14.41 5.67 -17.41
C CYS A 129 -14.71 5.04 -18.77
N GLN A 130 -15.98 4.98 -19.18
CA GLN A 130 -16.34 4.67 -20.56
C GLN A 130 -15.73 5.76 -21.45
N THR A 131 -14.75 5.36 -22.25
CA THR A 131 -14.07 6.19 -23.27
C THR A 131 -15.03 6.72 -24.31
#